data_AF-A0A1W9TIH5-F1
#
_entry.id   AF-A0A1W9TIH5-F1
#
_cell.length_a   1.000
_cell.length_b   1.000
_cell.length_c   1.000
_cell.angle_alpha   90.00
_cell.angle_beta   90.00
_cell.angle_gamma   90.00
#
_symmetry.space_group_name_H-M   'P 1'
#
loop_
_entity.id
_entity.type
_entity.pdbx_description
1 polymer ?
#
loop_
_entity_poly.entity_id
_entity_poly.type
_entity_poly.pdbx_seq_one_letter_code
_entity_poly.pdbx_strand_id
1 'polypeptide(L)'
;MKVLLLRLFKDISIQKTVFKNTVLEIENIAKEIKRKIIYENYQPQDFGIVVPDTQTANAFAEFFDELNVPYRLKNDIPLSESVIVSKLLLPLKAKYSGYEVEDLLALIEAGYGGERSLAIDEIESLLKALNLYYDYPKATLKSRKDKWLNTISKHLDEIKAELNASDEKERLEQQEKQFNELLELMETLFKLLEKIDKNDFELTYYRELLNDWINNGIINIKNIEKVESELNALYKFHELLLTLERNLSRLIEGEIKLSKFYNILSSLIETEKFRISERYSNTIEIFTLNGNIYISKSDIIWRRNLILSL
;
A
#
# COMPACT_ATOMS: atom_id res chain seq x y z
N MET A 1 11.00 31.70 -38.35
CA MET A 1 10.00 30.80 -37.75
C MET A 1 9.63 31.22 -36.31
N LYS A 2 9.34 32.51 -36.07
CA LYS A 2 9.04 33.08 -34.72
C LYS A 2 7.61 33.63 -34.59
N VAL A 3 6.83 33.60 -35.67
CA VAL A 3 5.57 34.34 -35.83
C VAL A 3 4.31 33.45 -35.65
N LEU A 4 4.47 32.14 -35.44
CA LEU A 4 3.36 31.19 -35.32
C LEU A 4 2.87 30.94 -33.88
N LEU A 5 3.73 31.03 -32.87
CA LEU A 5 3.34 30.77 -31.46
C LEU A 5 2.44 31.87 -30.89
N LEU A 6 2.74 33.15 -31.15
CA LEU A 6 1.94 34.28 -30.64
C LEU A 6 0.49 34.31 -31.16
N ARG A 7 0.21 33.68 -32.31
CA ARG A 7 -1.15 33.55 -32.83
C ARG A 7 -1.98 32.49 -32.09
N LEU A 8 -1.34 31.50 -31.46
CA LEU A 8 -2.01 30.42 -30.73
C LEU A 8 -2.53 30.87 -29.36
N PHE A 9 -1.96 31.92 -28.77
CA PHE A 9 -2.31 32.42 -27.43
C PHE A 9 -2.97 33.80 -27.45
N LYS A 10 -3.46 34.25 -28.61
CA LYS A 10 -3.88 35.65 -28.81
C LYS A 10 -5.11 36.04 -27.97
N ASP A 11 -5.91 35.05 -27.59
CA ASP A 11 -7.11 35.18 -26.76
C ASP A 11 -6.95 34.54 -25.37
N ILE A 12 -5.72 34.20 -24.97
CA ILE A 12 -5.41 33.60 -23.66
C ILE A 12 -4.81 34.69 -22.78
N SER A 13 -5.46 35.01 -21.66
CA SER A 13 -4.95 36.02 -20.74
C SER A 13 -3.90 35.35 -19.83
N ILE A 14 -2.68 35.89 -19.82
CA ILE A 14 -1.58 35.28 -19.07
C ILE A 14 -1.17 36.20 -17.93
N GLN A 15 -1.22 35.67 -16.71
CA GLN A 15 -0.76 36.40 -15.52
C GLN A 15 0.44 35.72 -14.85
N LYS A 16 1.31 36.55 -14.27
CA LYS A 16 2.46 36.10 -13.48
C LYS A 16 2.44 36.79 -12.13
N THR A 17 2.39 35.99 -11.08
CA THR A 17 2.42 36.45 -9.69
C THR A 17 3.62 35.82 -8.98
N VAL A 18 4.25 36.56 -8.08
CA VAL A 18 5.40 36.08 -7.28
C VAL A 18 5.01 36.12 -5.81
N PHE A 19 5.20 35.01 -5.12
CA PHE A 19 4.92 34.86 -3.70
C PHE A 19 6.21 34.70 -2.90
N LYS A 20 6.16 35.05 -1.61
CA LYS A 20 7.32 34.96 -0.70
C LYS A 20 7.74 33.52 -0.42
N ASN A 21 6.78 32.60 -0.35
CA ASN A 21 7.01 31.18 -0.11
C ASN A 21 5.85 30.34 -0.68
N THR A 22 6.07 29.02 -0.72
CA THR A 22 5.11 28.03 -1.23
C THR A 22 3.78 28.02 -0.49
N VAL A 23 3.79 28.17 0.84
CA VAL A 23 2.57 28.09 1.65
C VAL A 23 1.62 29.25 1.30
N LEU A 24 2.15 30.48 1.24
CA LEU A 24 1.40 31.66 0.85
C LEU A 24 0.93 31.59 -0.62
N GLU A 25 1.72 31.00 -1.52
CA GLU A 25 1.32 30.78 -2.91
C GLU A 25 0.06 29.90 -2.95
N ILE A 26 0.11 28.73 -2.31
CA ILE A 26 -1.00 27.76 -2.26
C ILE A 26 -2.23 28.38 -1.63
N GLU A 27 -2.08 29.00 -0.46
CA GLU A 27 -3.18 29.63 0.28
C GLU A 27 -3.89 30.73 -0.54
N ASN A 28 -3.12 31.63 -1.16
CA ASN A 28 -3.70 32.72 -1.95
C ASN A 28 -4.39 32.20 -3.21
N ILE A 29 -3.79 31.21 -3.88
CA ILE A 29 -4.40 30.58 -5.06
C ILE A 29 -5.72 29.90 -4.68
N ALA A 30 -5.73 29.12 -3.59
CA ALA A 30 -6.92 28.41 -3.14
C ALA A 30 -8.05 29.38 -2.75
N LYS A 31 -7.73 30.48 -2.04
CA LYS A 31 -8.69 31.55 -1.71
C LYS A 31 -9.21 32.26 -2.94
N GLU A 32 -8.36 32.54 -3.93
CA GLU A 32 -8.76 33.18 -5.18
C GLU A 32 -9.71 32.31 -5.99
N ILE A 33 -9.42 31.00 -6.12
CA ILE A 33 -10.33 30.06 -6.77
C ILE A 33 -11.68 30.02 -6.05
N LYS A 34 -11.68 29.93 -4.71
CA LYS A 34 -12.92 29.97 -3.93
C LYS A 34 -13.70 31.27 -4.17
N ARG A 35 -13.02 32.41 -4.23
CA ARG A 35 -13.64 33.71 -4.54
C ARG A 35 -14.30 33.67 -5.92
N LYS A 36 -13.61 33.19 -6.94
CA LYS A 36 -14.16 33.07 -8.30
C LYS A 36 -15.39 32.15 -8.37
N ILE A 37 -15.36 31.04 -7.63
CA ILE A 37 -16.51 30.13 -7.53
C ILE A 37 -17.73 30.82 -6.90
N ILE A 38 -17.52 31.59 -5.82
CA ILE A 38 -18.61 32.23 -5.07
C ILE A 38 -19.17 33.47 -5.81
N TYR A 39 -18.30 34.29 -6.40
CA TYR A 39 -18.68 35.63 -6.85
C TYR A 39 -18.64 35.82 -8.38
N GLU A 40 -17.94 34.95 -9.12
CA GLU A 40 -17.70 35.12 -10.56
C GLU A 40 -18.35 34.00 -11.41
N ASN A 41 -19.25 33.19 -10.82
CA ASN A 41 -20.00 32.10 -11.46
C ASN A 41 -19.14 30.97 -12.07
N TYR A 42 -17.87 30.86 -11.69
CA TYR A 42 -17.04 29.71 -12.08
C TYR A 42 -17.47 28.43 -11.36
N GLN A 43 -17.34 27.29 -12.02
CA GLN A 43 -17.51 25.98 -11.41
C GLN A 43 -16.14 25.39 -11.04
N PRO A 44 -16.03 24.59 -9.97
CA PRO A 44 -14.79 23.86 -9.63
C PRO A 44 -14.13 23.15 -10.82
N GLN A 45 -14.94 22.53 -11.70
CA GLN A 45 -14.45 21.85 -12.91
C GLN A 45 -13.81 22.75 -13.95
N ASP A 46 -13.97 24.07 -13.86
CA ASP A 46 -13.34 25.02 -14.80
C ASP A 46 -11.85 25.22 -14.49
N PHE A 47 -11.40 24.82 -13.29
CA PHE A 47 -10.03 25.01 -12.82
C PHE A 47 -9.18 23.75 -12.98
N GLY A 48 -7.93 23.95 -13.42
CA GLY A 48 -6.85 22.99 -13.33
C GLY A 48 -5.62 23.58 -12.65
N ILE A 49 -4.99 22.86 -11.74
CA ILE A 49 -3.75 23.28 -11.06
C ILE A 49 -2.65 22.29 -11.40
N VAL A 50 -1.51 22.77 -11.87
CA VAL A 50 -0.36 21.97 -12.22
C VAL A 50 0.78 22.31 -11.27
N VAL A 51 1.28 21.30 -10.57
CA VAL A 51 2.27 21.41 -9.48
C VAL A 51 3.54 20.58 -9.77
N PRO A 52 4.70 20.93 -9.19
CA PRO A 52 5.96 20.27 -9.48
C PRO A 52 6.05 18.83 -8.97
N ASP A 53 5.38 18.53 -7.85
CA ASP A 53 5.51 17.27 -7.11
C ASP A 53 4.23 16.95 -6.31
N THR A 54 4.13 15.69 -5.85
CA THR A 54 2.98 15.18 -5.09
C THR A 54 2.83 15.88 -3.73
N GLN A 55 3.94 16.32 -3.10
CA GLN A 55 3.88 17.02 -1.82
C GLN A 55 3.12 18.35 -1.96
N THR A 56 3.41 19.10 -3.01
CA THR A 56 2.67 20.33 -3.35
C THR A 56 1.21 20.04 -3.69
N ALA A 57 0.94 18.94 -4.39
CA ALA A 57 -0.42 18.53 -4.74
C ALA A 57 -1.26 18.26 -3.49
N ASN A 58 -0.69 17.53 -2.53
CA ASN A 58 -1.31 17.22 -1.24
C ASN A 58 -1.52 18.49 -0.40
N ALA A 59 -0.59 19.43 -0.43
CA ALA A 59 -0.78 20.71 0.26
C ALA A 59 -1.96 21.51 -0.32
N PHE A 60 -2.16 21.52 -1.65
CA PHE A 60 -3.37 22.11 -2.24
C PHE A 60 -4.64 21.38 -1.81
N ALA A 61 -4.61 20.04 -1.76
CA ALA A 61 -5.71 19.22 -1.31
C ALA A 61 -6.15 19.56 0.12
N GLU A 62 -5.21 19.63 1.06
CA GLU A 62 -5.46 20.03 2.46
C GLU A 62 -6.13 21.42 2.56
N PHE A 63 -5.62 22.41 1.82
CA PHE A 63 -6.23 23.75 1.80
C PHE A 63 -7.64 23.76 1.19
N PHE A 64 -7.90 22.94 0.16
CA PHE A 64 -9.24 22.85 -0.41
C PHE A 64 -10.23 22.13 0.51
N ASP A 65 -9.78 21.12 1.26
CA ASP A 65 -10.58 20.50 2.33
C ASP A 65 -10.99 21.53 3.39
N GLU A 66 -10.04 22.31 3.91
CA GLU A 66 -10.33 23.40 4.85
C GLU A 66 -11.34 24.41 4.30
N LEU A 67 -11.21 24.72 3.01
CA LEU A 67 -12.06 25.68 2.32
C LEU A 67 -13.39 25.07 1.84
N ASN A 68 -13.64 23.78 2.03
CA ASN A 68 -14.79 23.04 1.50
C ASN A 68 -14.96 23.23 -0.02
N VAL A 69 -13.86 23.19 -0.76
CA VAL A 69 -13.86 23.27 -2.22
C VAL A 69 -13.55 21.88 -2.77
N PRO A 70 -14.41 21.32 -3.65
CA PRO A 70 -14.20 19.98 -4.16
C PRO A 70 -13.00 19.95 -5.12
N TYR A 71 -12.04 19.07 -4.84
CA TYR A 71 -10.83 18.90 -5.63
C TYR A 71 -10.61 17.43 -6.00
N ARG A 72 -9.65 17.20 -6.89
CA ARG A 72 -9.24 15.87 -7.31
C ARG A 72 -7.76 15.85 -7.66
N LEU A 73 -7.03 14.89 -7.09
CA LEU A 73 -5.65 14.60 -7.49
C LEU A 73 -5.65 13.66 -8.71
N LYS A 74 -5.11 14.14 -9.84
CA LYS A 74 -4.99 13.36 -11.09
C LYS A 74 -3.72 12.50 -11.17
N ASN A 75 -2.92 12.47 -10.11
CA ASN A 75 -1.72 11.64 -10.08
C ASN A 75 -2.13 10.19 -9.89
N ASP A 76 -1.86 9.35 -10.88
CA ASP A 76 -1.92 7.90 -10.67
C ASP A 76 -0.68 7.50 -9.84
N ILE A 77 -0.90 6.81 -8.72
CA ILE A 77 0.15 6.30 -7.83
C ILE A 77 0.53 4.89 -8.30
N PRO A 78 1.82 4.51 -8.34
CA PRO A 78 2.23 3.14 -8.56
C PRO A 78 1.55 2.16 -7.59
N LEU A 79 1.08 1.03 -8.11
CA LEU A 79 0.39 0.03 -7.29
C LEU A 79 1.31 -0.54 -6.18
N SER A 80 2.62 -0.49 -6.40
CA SER A 80 3.65 -0.84 -5.41
C SER A 80 3.68 0.06 -4.17
N GLU A 81 3.17 1.29 -4.22
CA GLU A 81 3.12 2.20 -3.07
C GLU A 81 1.91 1.92 -2.15
N SER A 82 0.95 1.10 -2.60
CA SER A 82 -0.21 0.75 -1.79
C SER A 82 0.14 -0.21 -0.66
N VAL A 83 -0.32 0.13 0.55
CA VAL A 83 -0.15 -0.70 1.73
C VAL A 83 -0.96 -1.98 1.60
N ILE A 84 -2.21 -1.93 1.10
CA ILE A 84 -3.02 -3.14 0.94
C ILE A 84 -2.41 -4.10 -0.07
N VAL A 85 -1.90 -3.60 -1.19
CA VAL A 85 -1.27 -4.44 -2.23
C VAL A 85 -0.01 -5.10 -1.69
N SER A 86 0.82 -4.33 -0.98
CA SER A 86 2.02 -4.84 -0.32
C SER A 86 1.68 -5.96 0.65
N LYS A 87 0.66 -5.76 1.50
CA LYS A 87 0.17 -6.78 2.45
C LYS A 87 -0.29 -8.04 1.77
N LEU A 88 -1.12 -7.93 0.72
CA LEU A 88 -1.65 -9.09 0.01
C LEU A 88 -0.56 -9.90 -0.68
N LEU A 89 0.52 -9.25 -1.13
CA LEU A 89 1.66 -9.88 -1.81
C LEU A 89 2.60 -10.64 -0.86
N LEU A 90 2.61 -10.31 0.45
CA LEU A 90 3.55 -10.86 1.43
C LEU A 90 3.64 -12.39 1.44
N PRO A 91 2.55 -13.18 1.37
CA PRO A 91 2.64 -14.65 1.42
C PRO A 91 3.40 -15.24 0.24
N LEU A 92 3.25 -14.65 -0.96
CA LEU A 92 4.03 -15.05 -2.13
C LEU A 92 5.51 -14.66 -1.97
N LYS A 93 5.77 -13.46 -1.47
CA LYS A 93 7.13 -12.97 -1.21
C LYS A 93 7.86 -13.85 -0.20
N ALA A 94 7.23 -14.15 0.95
CA ALA A 94 7.78 -14.99 2.00
C ALA A 94 8.16 -16.37 1.47
N LYS A 95 7.31 -16.96 0.62
CA LYS A 95 7.67 -18.22 -0.01
C LYS A 95 8.81 -18.08 -1.02
N TYR A 96 8.75 -17.06 -1.87
CA TYR A 96 9.77 -16.80 -2.89
C TYR A 96 11.17 -16.56 -2.29
N SER A 97 11.23 -15.87 -1.16
CA SER A 97 12.46 -15.61 -0.41
C SER A 97 12.95 -16.82 0.37
N GLY A 98 12.14 -17.87 0.57
CA GLY A 98 12.51 -19.04 1.37
C GLY A 98 12.29 -18.82 2.86
N TYR A 99 11.16 -18.18 3.20
CA TYR A 99 10.65 -17.95 4.54
C TYR A 99 11.70 -17.29 5.43
N GLU A 100 12.25 -16.17 4.96
CA GLU A 100 13.19 -15.33 5.72
C GLU A 100 12.49 -14.72 6.94
N VAL A 101 13.25 -14.45 8.01
CA VAL A 101 12.73 -13.99 9.30
C VAL A 101 11.96 -12.68 9.13
N GLU A 102 12.49 -11.77 8.33
CA GLU A 102 11.90 -10.47 8.03
C GLU A 102 10.53 -10.59 7.36
N ASP A 103 10.39 -11.54 6.43
CA ASP A 103 9.10 -11.77 5.76
C ASP A 103 8.08 -12.43 6.68
N LEU A 104 8.51 -13.31 7.59
CA LEU A 104 7.63 -13.88 8.61
C LEU A 104 7.15 -12.81 9.60
N LEU A 105 8.04 -11.92 10.04
CA LEU A 105 7.66 -10.79 10.89
C LEU A 105 6.72 -9.83 10.17
N ALA A 106 6.97 -9.52 8.90
CA ALA A 106 6.08 -8.69 8.09
C ALA A 106 4.68 -9.31 7.93
N LEU A 107 4.60 -10.64 7.78
CA LEU A 107 3.31 -11.36 7.76
C LEU A 107 2.56 -11.23 9.09
N ILE A 108 3.26 -11.35 10.22
CA ILE A 108 2.69 -11.18 11.56
C ILE A 108 2.18 -9.75 11.74
N GLU A 109 2.98 -8.76 11.34
CA GLU A 109 2.59 -7.35 11.38
C GLU A 109 1.36 -7.05 10.51
N ALA A 110 1.30 -7.68 9.33
CA ALA A 110 0.15 -7.58 8.43
C ALA A 110 -1.10 -8.30 8.93
N GLY A 111 -1.01 -9.10 10.00
CA GLY A 111 -2.13 -9.77 10.65
C GLY A 111 -2.30 -11.25 10.29
N TYR A 112 -1.40 -11.84 9.48
CA TYR A 112 -1.47 -13.26 9.13
C TYR A 112 -1.24 -14.21 10.31
N GLY A 113 -0.74 -13.71 11.45
CA GLY A 113 -0.65 -14.48 12.70
C GLY A 113 -1.96 -14.56 13.49
N GLY A 114 -3.01 -13.86 13.07
CA GLY A 114 -4.25 -13.69 13.83
C GLY A 114 -4.23 -12.49 14.79
N GLU A 115 -5.23 -12.43 15.67
CA GLU A 115 -5.25 -11.43 16.75
C GLU A 115 -4.13 -11.73 17.75
N ARG A 116 -3.46 -10.68 18.22
CA ARG A 116 -2.35 -10.76 19.17
C ARG A 116 -2.38 -9.61 20.14
N SER A 117 -1.89 -9.85 21.34
CA SER A 117 -1.63 -8.85 22.38
C SER A 117 -0.19 -8.35 22.34
N LEU A 118 0.76 -9.22 21.95
CA LEU A 118 2.18 -8.88 21.82
C LEU A 118 2.41 -7.86 20.69
N ALA A 119 3.18 -6.80 20.95
CA ALA A 119 3.71 -5.88 19.95
C ALA A 119 4.82 -6.53 19.10
N ILE A 120 5.15 -5.95 17.93
CA ILE A 120 6.21 -6.53 17.07
C ILE A 120 7.56 -6.55 17.78
N ASP A 121 7.91 -5.47 18.48
CA ASP A 121 9.17 -5.37 19.22
C ASP A 121 9.29 -6.44 20.32
N GLU A 122 8.16 -6.83 20.93
CA GLU A 122 8.11 -7.91 21.93
C GLU A 122 8.32 -9.26 21.27
N ILE A 123 7.66 -9.53 20.14
CA ILE A 123 7.86 -10.75 19.35
C ILE A 123 9.32 -10.88 18.92
N GLU A 124 9.92 -9.80 18.41
CA GLU A 124 11.34 -9.80 18.06
C GLU A 124 12.23 -10.13 19.26
N SER A 125 11.93 -9.56 20.43
CA SER A 125 12.70 -9.79 21.65
C SER A 125 12.62 -11.26 22.10
N LEU A 126 11.44 -11.88 22.02
CA LEU A 126 11.24 -13.30 22.30
C LEU A 126 12.00 -14.19 21.29
N LEU A 127 11.94 -13.85 19.99
CA LEU A 127 12.70 -14.58 18.97
C LEU A 127 14.21 -14.44 19.15
N LYS A 128 14.70 -13.27 19.59
CA LYS A 128 16.12 -13.04 19.93
C LYS A 128 16.53 -13.89 21.13
N ALA A 129 15.69 -13.99 22.16
CA ALA A 129 15.95 -14.85 23.32
C ALA A 129 16.14 -16.33 22.94
N LEU A 130 15.44 -16.80 21.91
CA LEU A 130 15.54 -18.15 21.37
C LEU A 130 16.59 -18.32 20.26
N ASN A 131 17.32 -17.24 19.91
CA ASN A 131 18.22 -17.20 18.76
C ASN A 131 17.55 -17.55 17.41
N LEU A 132 16.22 -17.37 17.31
CA LEU A 132 15.43 -17.60 16.10
C LEU A 132 15.41 -16.36 15.20
N TYR A 133 15.59 -15.16 15.77
CA TYR A 133 15.69 -13.92 14.99
C TYR A 133 16.88 -13.92 14.02
N TYR A 134 17.95 -14.63 14.38
CA TYR A 134 19.17 -14.73 13.57
C TYR A 134 19.18 -15.98 12.67
N ASP A 135 18.02 -16.59 12.43
CA ASP A 135 17.88 -17.84 11.67
C ASP A 135 18.01 -17.64 10.15
N TYR A 136 19.21 -17.27 9.72
CA TYR A 136 19.65 -17.23 8.33
C TYR A 136 20.39 -18.55 8.01
N PRO A 137 20.22 -19.20 6.84
CA PRO A 137 19.75 -18.68 5.55
C PRO A 137 18.30 -19.11 5.18
N LYS A 138 17.93 -18.93 3.91
CA LYS A 138 16.69 -19.43 3.28
C LYS A 138 16.43 -20.89 3.63
N ALA A 139 15.20 -21.23 3.97
CA ALA A 139 14.78 -22.58 4.34
C ALA A 139 13.44 -22.94 3.69
N THR A 140 13.10 -24.23 3.70
CA THR A 140 11.74 -24.66 3.34
C THR A 140 10.77 -24.36 4.48
N LEU A 141 9.47 -24.24 4.16
CA LEU A 141 8.43 -24.01 5.18
C LEU A 141 8.51 -25.06 6.29
N LYS A 142 8.61 -26.33 5.89
CA LYS A 142 8.72 -27.46 6.80
C LYS A 142 9.91 -27.32 7.75
N SER A 143 11.10 -27.05 7.21
CA SER A 143 12.31 -26.91 8.04
C SER A 143 12.19 -25.74 9.02
N ARG A 144 11.61 -24.61 8.57
CA ARG A 144 11.43 -23.42 9.40
C ARG A 144 10.40 -23.67 10.51
N LYS A 145 9.24 -24.20 10.14
CA LYS A 145 8.16 -24.60 11.05
C LYS A 145 8.65 -25.56 12.11
N ASP A 146 9.27 -26.67 11.71
CA ASP A 146 9.75 -27.70 12.63
C ASP A 146 10.79 -27.12 13.59
N LYS A 147 11.74 -26.30 13.12
CA LYS A 147 12.73 -25.67 13.98
C LYS A 147 12.09 -24.71 14.98
N TRP A 148 11.30 -23.75 14.49
CA TRP A 148 10.76 -22.67 15.31
C TRP A 148 9.78 -23.19 16.36
N LEU A 149 8.81 -24.02 15.96
CA LEU A 149 7.82 -24.57 16.87
C LEU A 149 8.49 -25.45 17.93
N ASN A 150 9.45 -26.31 17.54
CA ASN A 150 10.15 -27.15 18.53
C ASN A 150 11.00 -26.33 19.50
N THR A 151 11.70 -25.28 19.02
CA THR A 151 12.50 -24.41 19.89
C THR A 151 11.63 -23.65 20.88
N ILE A 152 10.51 -23.08 20.43
CA ILE A 152 9.57 -22.35 21.30
C ILE A 152 8.96 -23.32 22.32
N SER A 153 8.43 -24.47 21.89
CA SER A 153 7.81 -25.45 22.78
C SER A 153 8.79 -26.00 23.82
N LYS A 154 10.03 -26.30 23.41
CA LYS A 154 11.06 -26.77 24.35
C LYS A 154 11.37 -25.72 25.43
N HIS A 155 11.52 -24.45 25.04
CA HIS A 155 11.78 -23.39 26.01
C HIS A 155 10.58 -23.17 26.94
N LEU A 156 9.37 -23.33 26.41
CA LEU A 156 8.14 -23.24 27.19
C LEU A 156 8.05 -24.37 28.24
N ASP A 157 8.47 -25.58 27.89
CA ASP A 157 8.58 -26.71 28.83
C ASP A 157 9.64 -26.44 29.91
N GLU A 158 10.76 -25.79 29.57
CA GLU A 158 11.79 -25.36 30.53
C GLU A 158 11.23 -24.34 31.53
N ILE A 159 10.49 -23.32 31.05
CA ILE A 159 9.82 -22.33 31.92
C ILE A 159 8.82 -23.02 32.86
N LYS A 160 7.98 -23.93 32.33
CA LYS A 160 7.00 -24.68 33.15
C LYS A 160 7.67 -25.54 34.22
N ALA A 161 8.83 -26.15 33.91
CA ALA A 161 9.59 -26.90 34.89
C ALA A 161 10.17 -26.00 35.99
N GLU A 162 10.69 -24.83 35.63
CA GLU A 162 11.25 -23.85 36.56
C GLU A 162 10.18 -23.23 37.47
N LEU A 163 8.97 -22.99 36.94
CA LEU A 163 7.82 -22.42 37.67
C LEU A 163 7.39 -23.31 38.85
N ASN A 164 7.58 -24.63 38.74
CA ASN A 164 7.33 -25.59 39.81
C ASN A 164 8.42 -25.61 40.88
N ALA A 165 9.62 -25.12 40.59
CA ALA A 165 10.81 -25.21 41.44
C ALA A 165 11.27 -23.87 42.04
N SER A 166 10.82 -22.74 41.47
CA SER A 166 11.28 -21.39 41.81
C SER A 166 10.27 -20.62 42.67
N ASP A 167 10.81 -19.70 43.50
CA ASP A 167 10.02 -18.72 44.24
C ASP A 167 9.65 -17.49 43.37
N GLU A 168 10.29 -17.31 42.19
CA GLU A 168 10.02 -16.21 41.25
C GLU A 168 8.82 -16.48 40.32
N LYS A 169 7.70 -16.93 40.88
CA LYS A 169 6.55 -17.42 40.09
C LYS A 169 5.96 -16.36 39.17
N GLU A 170 5.76 -15.13 39.65
CA GLU A 170 5.10 -14.08 38.87
C GLU A 170 5.86 -13.72 37.58
N ARG A 171 7.21 -13.67 37.63
CA ARG A 171 8.04 -13.41 36.45
C ARG A 171 7.94 -14.56 35.44
N LEU A 172 7.99 -15.80 35.92
CA LEU A 172 7.93 -17.00 35.08
C LEU A 172 6.53 -17.18 34.45
N GLU A 173 5.46 -16.88 35.18
CA GLU A 173 4.08 -16.89 34.66
C GLU A 173 3.89 -15.89 33.52
N GLN A 174 4.47 -14.69 33.63
CA GLN A 174 4.46 -13.71 32.55
C GLN A 174 5.22 -14.20 31.31
N GLN A 175 6.42 -14.77 31.50
CA GLN A 175 7.19 -15.34 30.40
C GLN A 175 6.46 -16.51 29.73
N GLU A 176 5.87 -17.41 30.53
CA GLU A 176 5.06 -18.51 30.01
C GLU A 176 3.92 -17.99 29.13
N LYS A 177 3.19 -16.96 29.59
CA LYS A 177 2.11 -16.35 28.82
C LYS A 177 2.61 -15.80 27.48
N GLN A 178 3.71 -15.05 27.49
CA GLN A 178 4.30 -14.47 26.28
C GLN A 178 4.74 -15.55 25.28
N PHE A 179 5.41 -16.61 25.75
CA PHE A 179 5.86 -17.70 24.87
C PHE A 179 4.71 -18.59 24.39
N ASN A 180 3.64 -18.80 25.18
CA ASN A 180 2.44 -19.48 24.72
C ASN A 180 1.77 -18.70 23.58
N GLU A 181 1.60 -17.39 23.74
CA GLU A 181 1.02 -16.56 22.69
C GLU A 181 1.88 -16.56 21.43
N LEU A 182 3.22 -16.48 21.57
CA LEU A 182 4.14 -16.60 20.45
C LEU A 182 3.99 -17.95 19.72
N LEU A 183 3.84 -19.05 20.46
CA LEU A 183 3.66 -20.38 19.89
C LEU A 183 2.37 -20.46 19.06
N GLU A 184 1.24 -20.05 19.64
CA GLU A 184 -0.07 -20.05 18.96
C GLU A 184 -0.06 -19.19 17.69
N LEU A 185 0.58 -18.02 17.76
CA LEU A 185 0.76 -17.11 16.64
C LEU A 185 1.59 -17.75 15.51
N MET A 186 2.70 -18.41 15.85
CA MET A 186 3.55 -19.09 14.86
C MET A 186 2.84 -20.31 14.24
N GLU A 187 2.11 -21.10 15.04
CA GLU A 187 1.30 -22.21 14.53
C GLU A 187 0.25 -21.75 13.52
N THR A 188 -0.45 -20.66 13.85
CA THR A 188 -1.46 -20.05 12.97
C THR A 188 -0.84 -19.57 11.67
N LEU A 189 0.27 -18.83 11.76
CA LEU A 189 1.00 -18.34 10.59
C LEU A 189 1.48 -19.48 9.69
N PHE A 190 2.16 -20.49 10.25
CA PHE A 190 2.69 -21.59 9.46
C PHE A 190 1.58 -22.42 8.81
N LYS A 191 0.46 -22.63 9.50
CA LYS A 191 -0.73 -23.29 8.93
C LYS A 191 -1.31 -22.52 7.75
N LEU A 192 -1.29 -21.19 7.77
CA LEU A 192 -1.71 -20.38 6.63
C LEU A 192 -0.71 -20.48 5.47
N LEU A 193 0.59 -20.47 5.77
CA LEU A 193 1.64 -20.61 4.76
C LEU A 193 1.65 -21.98 4.09
N GLU A 194 1.17 -23.04 4.74
CA GLU A 194 0.99 -24.35 4.11
C GLU A 194 0.08 -24.28 2.88
N LYS A 195 -0.92 -23.38 2.87
CA LYS A 195 -1.78 -23.17 1.70
C LYS A 195 -0.98 -22.62 0.51
N ILE A 196 -0.01 -21.73 0.73
CA ILE A 196 0.82 -21.16 -0.34
C ILE A 196 2.05 -22.01 -0.67
N ASP A 197 2.38 -23.03 0.14
CA ASP A 197 3.57 -23.88 -0.04
C ASP A 197 3.47 -24.92 -1.18
N LYS A 198 2.91 -24.52 -2.33
CA LYS A 198 2.89 -25.27 -3.61
C LYS A 198 3.87 -24.75 -4.67
N ASN A 199 4.73 -25.60 -5.22
CA ASN A 199 5.70 -25.16 -6.25
C ASN A 199 5.01 -24.70 -7.54
N ASP A 200 3.98 -25.43 -7.93
CA ASP A 200 3.14 -25.19 -9.09
C ASP A 200 1.69 -25.08 -8.63
N PHE A 201 0.91 -24.22 -9.27
CA PHE A 201 -0.52 -24.05 -8.99
C PHE A 201 -1.29 -23.56 -10.21
N GLU A 202 -2.61 -23.77 -10.21
CA GLU A 202 -3.53 -23.24 -11.22
C GLU A 202 -3.58 -21.72 -11.21
N LEU A 203 -3.63 -21.06 -12.37
CA LEU A 203 -3.55 -19.60 -12.48
C LEU A 203 -4.51 -18.83 -11.55
N THR A 204 -5.72 -19.35 -11.29
CA THR A 204 -6.73 -18.73 -10.43
C THR A 204 -6.49 -18.94 -8.94
N TYR A 205 -5.63 -19.89 -8.57
CA TYR A 205 -5.46 -20.38 -7.19
C TYR A 205 -5.16 -19.25 -6.20
N TYR A 206 -4.24 -18.35 -6.55
CA TYR A 206 -3.82 -17.29 -5.64
C TYR A 206 -4.94 -16.26 -5.40
N ARG A 207 -5.69 -15.85 -6.44
CA ARG A 207 -6.83 -14.95 -6.29
C ARG A 207 -7.92 -15.58 -5.43
N GLU A 208 -8.21 -16.86 -5.63
CA GLU A 208 -9.17 -17.61 -4.82
C GLU A 208 -8.73 -17.72 -3.36
N LEU A 209 -7.45 -17.95 -3.12
CA LEU A 209 -6.87 -17.98 -1.78
C LEU A 209 -6.96 -16.62 -1.08
N LEU A 210 -6.70 -15.51 -1.78
CA LEU A 210 -6.90 -14.17 -1.24
C LEU A 210 -8.36 -13.91 -0.87
N ASN A 211 -9.30 -14.31 -1.72
CA ASN A 211 -10.73 -14.19 -1.44
C ASN A 211 -11.14 -15.00 -0.20
N ASP A 212 -10.63 -16.24 -0.06
CA ASP A 212 -10.84 -17.07 1.14
C ASP A 212 -10.33 -16.36 2.41
N TRP A 213 -9.12 -15.80 2.35
CA TRP A 213 -8.54 -15.09 3.49
C TRP A 213 -9.27 -13.80 3.87
N ILE A 214 -9.73 -13.03 2.89
CA ILE A 214 -10.50 -11.81 3.12
C ILE A 214 -11.89 -12.16 3.70
N ASN A 215 -12.60 -13.12 3.09
CA ASN A 215 -13.95 -13.48 3.49
C ASN A 215 -14.01 -14.11 4.88
N ASN A 216 -12.99 -14.88 5.26
CA ASN A 216 -12.88 -15.48 6.59
C ASN A 216 -12.26 -14.54 7.63
N GLY A 217 -11.95 -13.29 7.27
CA GLY A 217 -11.41 -12.29 8.18
C GLY A 217 -9.98 -12.55 8.64
N ILE A 218 -9.23 -13.43 7.95
CA ILE A 218 -7.81 -13.69 8.22
C ILE A 218 -6.99 -12.41 7.93
N ILE A 219 -7.37 -11.68 6.88
CA ILE A 219 -6.79 -10.38 6.55
C ILE A 219 -7.86 -9.32 6.80
N ASN A 220 -7.64 -8.46 7.78
CA ASN A 220 -8.57 -7.39 8.09
C ASN A 220 -8.35 -6.17 7.16
N ILE A 221 -9.17 -6.10 6.12
CA ILE A 221 -9.16 -4.98 5.17
C ILE A 221 -10.10 -3.83 5.56
N LYS A 222 -10.99 -4.03 6.54
CA LYS A 222 -12.10 -3.09 6.86
C LYS A 222 -11.64 -1.69 7.26
N ASN A 223 -10.50 -1.57 7.92
CA ASN A 223 -9.96 -0.25 8.31
C ASN A 223 -9.23 0.43 7.14
N ILE A 224 -8.74 -0.35 6.18
CA ILE A 224 -8.00 0.12 5.02
C ILE A 224 -8.97 0.58 3.92
N GLU A 225 -10.12 -0.07 3.78
CA GLU A 225 -11.21 0.35 2.87
C GLU A 225 -11.76 1.74 3.19
N LYS A 226 -11.58 2.24 4.42
CA LYS A 226 -11.97 3.61 4.80
C LYS A 226 -11.10 4.68 4.15
N VAL A 227 -9.94 4.28 3.62
CA VAL A 227 -9.06 5.13 2.83
C VAL A 227 -9.38 4.89 1.36
N GLU A 228 -10.03 5.87 0.72
CA GLU A 228 -10.50 5.77 -0.67
C GLU A 228 -9.40 5.33 -1.64
N SER A 229 -8.17 5.85 -1.48
CA SER A 229 -7.04 5.48 -2.32
C SER A 229 -6.64 4.00 -2.19
N GLU A 230 -6.70 3.42 -0.99
CA GLU A 230 -6.38 2.00 -0.78
C GLU A 230 -7.49 1.10 -1.30
N LEU A 231 -8.75 1.52 -1.21
CA LEU A 231 -9.86 0.82 -1.86
C LEU A 231 -9.68 0.81 -3.39
N ASN A 232 -9.28 1.94 -3.98
CA ASN A 232 -8.95 2.03 -5.40
C ASN A 232 -7.76 1.14 -5.78
N ALA A 233 -6.74 1.06 -4.93
CA ALA A 233 -5.61 0.15 -5.12
C ALA A 233 -6.05 -1.32 -5.08
N LEU A 234 -6.91 -1.69 -4.14
CA LEU A 234 -7.45 -3.04 -4.02
C LEU A 234 -8.22 -3.45 -5.29
N TYR A 235 -9.10 -2.57 -5.79
CA TYR A 235 -9.82 -2.83 -7.05
C TYR A 235 -8.88 -2.99 -8.23
N LYS A 236 -7.88 -2.11 -8.34
CA LYS A 236 -6.89 -2.16 -9.43
C LYS A 236 -6.04 -3.43 -9.36
N PHE A 237 -5.67 -3.87 -8.15
CA PHE A 237 -4.96 -5.13 -7.93
C PHE A 237 -5.80 -6.35 -8.30
N HIS A 238 -7.09 -6.35 -7.95
CA HIS A 238 -8.01 -7.41 -8.36
C HIS A 238 -8.17 -7.49 -9.89
N GLU A 239 -8.33 -6.34 -10.55
CA GLU A 239 -8.36 -6.24 -12.02
C GLU A 239 -7.05 -6.76 -12.64
N LEU A 240 -5.91 -6.43 -12.03
CA LEU A 240 -4.60 -6.89 -12.46
C LEU A 240 -4.50 -8.41 -12.41
N LEU A 241 -4.93 -9.04 -11.30
CA LEU A 241 -4.93 -10.50 -11.15
C LEU A 241 -5.79 -11.18 -12.23
N LEU A 242 -7.02 -10.70 -12.44
CA LEU A 242 -7.90 -11.24 -13.48
C LEU A 242 -7.32 -11.11 -14.90
N THR A 243 -6.70 -9.97 -15.17
CA THR A 243 -6.06 -9.70 -16.47
C THR A 243 -4.85 -10.60 -16.67
N LEU A 244 -4.03 -10.78 -15.63
CA LEU A 244 -2.88 -11.68 -15.62
C LEU A 244 -3.32 -13.13 -15.87
N GLU A 245 -4.31 -13.62 -15.13
CA GLU A 245 -4.90 -14.97 -15.30
C GLU A 245 -5.36 -15.20 -16.74
N ARG A 246 -6.13 -14.27 -17.31
CA ARG A 246 -6.64 -14.35 -18.68
C ARG A 246 -5.53 -14.30 -19.74
N ASN A 247 -4.47 -13.53 -19.50
CA ASN A 247 -3.37 -13.42 -20.44
C ASN A 247 -2.48 -14.67 -20.38
N LEU A 248 -2.19 -15.18 -19.18
CA LEU A 248 -1.38 -16.37 -19.01
C LEU A 248 -2.09 -17.64 -19.49
N SER A 249 -3.41 -17.75 -19.34
CA SER A 249 -4.17 -18.91 -19.82
C SER A 249 -4.18 -19.06 -21.35
N ARG A 250 -3.84 -18.00 -22.09
CA ARG A 250 -3.63 -18.04 -23.54
C ARG A 250 -2.24 -18.55 -23.95
N LEU A 251 -1.29 -18.54 -23.01
CA LEU A 251 0.12 -18.85 -23.27
C LEU A 251 0.55 -20.17 -22.63
N ILE A 252 -0.09 -20.57 -21.54
CA ILE A 252 0.24 -21.74 -20.73
C ILE A 252 -1.04 -22.53 -20.51
N GLU A 253 -1.02 -23.81 -20.86
CA GLU A 253 -2.07 -24.76 -20.47
C GLU A 253 -1.69 -25.36 -19.10
N GLY A 254 -2.59 -25.25 -18.12
CA GLY A 254 -2.42 -25.85 -16.79
C GLY A 254 -1.77 -24.94 -15.75
N GLU A 255 -0.76 -25.47 -15.05
CA GLU A 255 -0.17 -24.86 -13.85
C GLU A 255 1.01 -23.92 -14.16
N ILE A 256 1.26 -22.97 -13.24
CA ILE A 256 2.41 -22.08 -13.27
C ILE A 256 3.28 -22.27 -12.02
N LYS A 257 4.60 -22.20 -12.21
CA LYS A 257 5.56 -22.10 -11.10
C LYS A 257 5.32 -20.83 -10.30
N LEU A 258 5.22 -20.96 -8.98
CA LEU A 258 5.04 -19.82 -8.07
C LEU A 258 6.09 -18.73 -8.28
N SER A 259 7.35 -19.11 -8.45
CA SER A 259 8.44 -18.14 -8.68
C SER A 259 8.24 -17.34 -9.97
N LYS A 260 7.74 -17.98 -11.03
CA LYS A 260 7.43 -17.31 -12.30
C LYS A 260 6.21 -16.40 -12.14
N PHE A 261 5.16 -16.89 -11.50
CA PHE A 261 3.95 -16.10 -11.22
C PHE A 261 4.28 -14.85 -10.40
N TYR A 262 5.02 -15.02 -9.30
CA TYR A 262 5.43 -13.93 -8.41
C TYR A 262 6.28 -12.88 -9.13
N ASN A 263 7.27 -13.28 -9.93
CA ASN A 263 8.10 -12.34 -10.68
C ASN A 263 7.27 -11.51 -11.68
N ILE A 264 6.34 -12.15 -12.40
CA ILE A 264 5.47 -11.45 -13.36
C ILE A 264 4.55 -10.49 -12.62
N LEU A 265 3.88 -10.97 -11.56
CA LEU A 265 2.96 -10.15 -10.77
C LEU A 265 3.68 -8.95 -10.14
N SER A 266 4.86 -9.16 -9.54
CA SER A 266 5.64 -8.09 -8.92
C SER A 266 6.07 -7.04 -9.95
N SER A 267 6.56 -7.46 -11.12
CA SER A 267 6.91 -6.53 -12.21
C SER A 267 5.70 -5.73 -12.69
N LEU A 268 4.52 -6.35 -12.77
CA LEU A 268 3.30 -5.63 -13.14
C LEU A 268 2.89 -4.62 -12.06
N ILE A 269 2.95 -4.98 -10.78
CA ILE A 269 2.65 -4.09 -9.65
C ILE A 269 3.55 -2.83 -9.66
N GLU A 270 4.82 -2.96 -10.04
CA GLU A 270 5.74 -1.82 -10.16
C GLU A 270 5.36 -0.84 -11.28
N THR A 271 4.71 -1.34 -12.34
CA THR A 271 4.39 -0.52 -13.54
C THR A 271 2.96 -0.02 -13.58
N GLU A 272 2.03 -0.79 -13.01
CA GLU A 272 0.62 -0.44 -12.93
C GLU A 272 0.39 0.68 -11.93
N LYS A 273 -0.63 1.49 -12.19
CA LYS A 273 -0.97 2.62 -11.34
C LYS A 273 -2.46 2.62 -11.00
N PHE A 274 -2.79 3.17 -9.85
CA PHE A 274 -4.17 3.36 -9.39
C PHE A 274 -4.42 4.84 -9.09
N ARG A 275 -5.70 5.21 -9.05
CA ARG A 275 -6.12 6.58 -8.79
C ARG A 275 -6.28 6.82 -7.31
N ILE A 276 -5.83 7.99 -6.84
CA ILE A 276 -5.99 8.41 -5.45
C ILE A 276 -7.46 8.66 -5.12
N SER A 277 -8.21 9.26 -6.06
CA SER A 277 -9.60 9.67 -5.87
C SER A 277 -10.48 9.34 -7.08
N GLU A 278 -11.76 9.11 -6.80
CA GLU A 278 -12.81 8.85 -7.78
C GLU A 278 -13.00 10.01 -8.78
N ARG A 279 -13.70 9.71 -9.88
CA ARG A 279 -14.12 10.72 -10.86
C ARG A 279 -15.35 11.46 -10.34
N TYR A 280 -15.15 12.48 -9.52
CA TYR A 280 -16.21 13.45 -9.26
C TYR A 280 -16.30 14.44 -10.43
N SER A 281 -17.47 14.52 -11.06
CA SER A 281 -17.83 15.72 -11.84
C SER A 281 -17.81 16.93 -10.90
N ASN A 282 -17.54 18.12 -11.45
CA ASN A 282 -17.47 19.35 -10.66
C ASN A 282 -16.35 19.40 -9.58
N THR A 283 -15.11 19.07 -9.95
CA THR A 283 -13.91 19.18 -9.08
C THR A 283 -12.79 19.98 -9.73
N ILE A 284 -12.00 20.67 -8.90
CA ILE A 284 -10.71 21.25 -9.31
C ILE A 284 -9.72 20.11 -9.57
N GLU A 285 -9.14 20.05 -10.77
CA GLU A 285 -8.17 19.01 -11.09
C GLU A 285 -6.73 19.47 -10.77
N ILE A 286 -6.05 18.75 -9.87
CA ILE A 286 -4.65 19.01 -9.51
C ILE A 286 -3.76 17.94 -10.15
N PHE A 287 -2.78 18.39 -10.94
CA PHE A 287 -1.88 17.57 -11.74
C PHE A 287 -0.43 17.77 -11.28
N THR A 288 0.35 16.70 -11.21
CA THR A 288 1.81 16.84 -11.18
C THR A 288 2.40 16.82 -12.57
N LEU A 289 3.56 17.45 -12.69
CA LEU A 289 4.31 17.54 -13.94
C LEU A 289 4.98 16.23 -14.39
N ASN A 290 4.76 15.15 -13.66
CA ASN A 290 5.33 13.84 -13.94
C ASN A 290 4.42 12.97 -14.84
N GLY A 291 3.21 13.45 -15.17
CA GLY A 291 2.27 12.76 -16.08
C GLY A 291 2.16 13.41 -17.45
N ASN A 292 1.61 12.68 -18.43
CA ASN A 292 1.14 13.27 -19.69
C ASN A 292 -0.11 14.12 -19.41
N ILE A 293 0.05 15.43 -19.46
CA ILE A 293 -0.98 16.41 -19.13
C ILE A 293 -1.73 16.80 -20.41
N TYR A 294 -2.96 16.30 -20.58
CA TYR A 294 -3.95 16.89 -21.50
C TYR A 294 -5.03 17.58 -20.66
N ILE A 295 -5.06 18.91 -20.70
CA ILE A 295 -6.00 19.72 -19.94
C ILE A 295 -6.90 20.47 -20.92
N SER A 296 -8.20 20.17 -20.90
CA SER A 296 -9.24 21.00 -21.51
C SER A 296 -10.02 21.68 -20.37
N LYS A 297 -9.48 22.77 -19.84
CA LYS A 297 -10.04 23.55 -18.73
C LYS A 297 -10.05 25.02 -19.10
N SER A 298 -11.02 25.75 -18.55
CA SER A 298 -11.20 27.18 -18.81
C SER A 298 -10.07 27.99 -18.15
N ASP A 299 -9.69 27.63 -16.91
CA ASP A 299 -8.62 28.28 -16.14
C ASP A 299 -7.54 27.25 -15.74
N ILE A 300 -6.26 27.53 -16.06
CA ILE A 300 -5.13 26.65 -15.72
C ILE A 300 -4.07 27.42 -14.92
N ILE A 301 -3.68 26.87 -13.77
CA ILE A 301 -2.65 27.41 -12.88
C ILE A 301 -1.41 26.53 -12.99
N TRP A 302 -0.27 27.06 -13.43
CA TRP A 302 0.93 26.25 -13.71
C TRP A 302 2.15 26.62 -12.86
N ARG A 303 2.71 25.64 -12.14
CA ARG A 303 3.86 25.80 -11.23
C ARG A 303 5.08 24.97 -11.69
N ARG A 304 5.93 25.56 -12.56
CA ARG A 304 7.33 25.13 -12.77
C ARG A 304 8.28 26.26 -13.18
N ASN A 305 7.91 27.51 -12.87
CA ASN A 305 8.22 28.74 -13.62
C ASN A 305 7.24 28.96 -14.79
N LEU A 306 6.23 29.82 -14.55
CA LEU A 306 5.37 30.52 -15.53
C LEU A 306 4.31 29.68 -16.29
N ILE A 307 3.03 29.83 -15.92
CA ILE A 307 2.00 30.69 -16.54
C ILE A 307 0.61 30.32 -15.97
N LEU A 308 -0.14 31.32 -15.49
CA LEU A 308 -1.59 31.24 -15.24
C LEU A 308 -2.32 31.57 -16.56
N SER A 309 -3.30 30.76 -16.99
CA SER A 309 -4.31 31.19 -17.96
C SER A 309 -5.54 31.73 -17.22
N LEU A 310 -5.93 32.94 -17.60
CA LEU A 310 -7.22 33.58 -17.39
C LEU A 310 -8.03 33.50 -18.69
#